data_AF-A0ABD0JXV2-F1
#
_entry.id   AF-A0ABD0JXV2-F1
#
_cell.length_a   1.000
_cell.length_b   1.000
_cell.length_c   1.000
_cell.angle_alpha   90.00
_cell.angle_beta   90.00
_cell.angle_gamma   90.00
#
_symmetry.space_group_name_H-M   'P 1'
#
loop_
_entity.id
_entity.type
_entity.pdbx_description
1 polymer ?
#
loop_
_entity_poly.entity_id
_entity_poly.type
_entity_poly.pdbx_seq_one_letter_code
_entity_poly.pdbx_strand_id
1 'polypeptide(L)'
;MVSLRMERAEQKPTRHSTDKSDCGEQLCVAGVDDYQAVLDIDTEVYHGLDYLPATFPKLVAGPGVRAYLYKLGDRVVGFNSTLLVDGGQTLVTSAGRMAADCRGGGMYGRFKRRVMREFNESRDLRYYAMTVDNVNIAVRGESLLKTFRKTSEK
;
A
#
# COMPACT_ATOMS: atom_id res chain seq x y z
N MET A 1 -6.32 0.13 -68.04
CA MET A 1 -7.20 0.53 -66.92
C MET A 1 -7.15 -0.60 -65.90
N VAL A 2 -6.20 -0.52 -64.97
CA VAL A 2 -5.83 -1.63 -64.06
C VAL A 2 -6.38 -1.34 -62.67
N SER A 3 -7.06 -2.35 -62.12
CA SER A 3 -7.75 -2.39 -60.84
C SER A 3 -6.78 -2.28 -59.66
N LEU A 4 -6.98 -1.30 -58.76
CA LEU A 4 -6.33 -1.26 -57.44
C LEU A 4 -7.25 -1.94 -56.41
N ARG A 5 -6.84 -3.12 -55.94
CA ARG A 5 -7.31 -3.69 -54.67
C ARG A 5 -6.57 -2.96 -53.54
N MET A 6 -7.32 -2.29 -52.66
CA MET A 6 -6.82 -1.92 -51.33
C MET A 6 -7.42 -2.87 -50.31
N GLU A 7 -6.55 -3.50 -49.53
CA GLU A 7 -6.87 -4.43 -48.44
C GLU A 7 -7.61 -3.71 -47.31
N ARG A 8 -8.72 -4.31 -46.83
CA ARG A 8 -9.39 -3.92 -45.59
C ARG A 8 -8.59 -4.49 -44.41
N ALA A 9 -8.00 -3.61 -43.61
CA ALA A 9 -7.55 -3.97 -42.27
C ALA A 9 -8.78 -3.98 -41.34
N GLU A 10 -9.11 -5.15 -40.80
CA GLU A 10 -10.11 -5.30 -39.74
C GLU A 10 -9.61 -4.63 -38.45
N GLN A 11 -10.27 -3.54 -38.06
CA GLN A 11 -10.09 -2.96 -36.73
C GLN A 11 -10.63 -3.95 -35.68
N LYS A 12 -9.71 -4.58 -34.94
CA LYS A 12 -10.02 -5.43 -33.79
C LYS A 12 -10.65 -4.56 -32.68
N PRO A 13 -11.82 -4.93 -32.13
CA PRO A 13 -12.52 -4.09 -31.15
C PRO A 13 -11.72 -4.01 -29.86
N THR A 14 -11.35 -2.79 -29.47
CA THR A 14 -10.79 -2.43 -28.18
C THR A 14 -11.80 -2.83 -27.11
N ARG A 15 -11.48 -3.88 -26.34
CA ARG A 15 -12.24 -4.26 -25.16
C ARG A 15 -12.22 -3.08 -24.20
N HIS A 16 -13.34 -2.34 -24.17
CA HIS A 16 -13.63 -1.45 -23.07
C HIS A 16 -13.82 -2.35 -21.85
N SER A 17 -12.74 -2.51 -21.09
CA SER A 17 -12.82 -3.03 -19.73
C SER A 17 -13.74 -2.09 -18.98
N THR A 18 -14.90 -2.60 -18.59
CA THR A 18 -15.83 -1.96 -17.67
C THR A 18 -15.06 -1.51 -16.44
N ASP A 19 -14.92 -0.19 -16.32
CA ASP A 19 -14.44 0.47 -15.12
C ASP A 19 -15.42 0.17 -13.99
N LYS A 20 -14.96 -0.52 -12.95
CA LYS A 20 -15.70 -0.60 -11.69
C LYS A 20 -15.40 0.69 -10.90
N SER A 21 -15.99 1.81 -11.33
CA SER A 21 -16.31 2.92 -10.44
C SER A 21 -17.50 2.46 -9.56
N ASP A 22 -17.60 2.63 -8.25
CA ASP A 22 -17.00 3.52 -7.27
C ASP A 22 -16.97 2.75 -5.93
N CYS A 23 -15.78 2.44 -5.42
CA CYS A 23 -15.63 1.91 -4.08
C CYS A 23 -14.59 2.85 -3.48
N GLY A 24 -15.04 3.87 -2.74
CA GLY A 24 -14.31 5.10 -2.35
C GLY A 24 -12.97 4.93 -1.61
N GLU A 25 -12.33 3.78 -1.68
CA GLU A 25 -10.96 3.46 -1.32
C GLU A 25 -9.94 4.17 -2.21
N GLN A 26 -9.28 5.20 -1.69
CA GLN A 26 -8.20 5.93 -2.36
C GLN A 26 -6.85 5.72 -1.67
N LEU A 27 -5.77 5.73 -2.46
CA LEU A 27 -4.40 5.71 -1.98
C LEU A 27 -3.78 7.08 -2.28
N CYS A 28 -3.24 7.74 -1.26
CA CYS A 28 -2.56 9.03 -1.40
C CYS A 28 -1.15 8.95 -0.79
N VAL A 29 -0.20 9.72 -1.32
CA VAL A 29 1.10 9.91 -0.66
C VAL A 29 0.88 10.83 0.54
N ALA A 30 1.42 10.45 1.70
CA ALA A 30 1.35 11.26 2.91
C ALA A 30 2.44 12.34 2.92
N GLY A 31 2.11 13.52 3.42
CA GLY A 31 3.01 14.62 3.73
C GLY A 31 3.07 14.91 5.23
N VAL A 32 3.97 15.82 5.62
CA VAL A 32 4.14 16.20 7.04
C VAL A 32 2.86 16.85 7.60
N ASP A 33 2.09 17.53 6.75
CA ASP A 33 0.83 18.18 7.11
C ASP A 33 -0.30 17.20 7.44
N ASP A 34 -0.15 15.92 7.08
CA ASP A 34 -1.13 14.86 7.39
C ASP A 34 -1.01 14.35 8.84
N TYR A 35 -0.10 14.91 9.64
CA TYR A 35 0.19 14.49 11.01
C TYR A 35 -1.08 14.24 11.84
N GLN A 36 -1.95 15.24 11.94
CA GLN A 36 -3.14 15.14 12.77
C GLN A 36 -4.11 14.08 12.23
N ALA A 37 -4.33 14.07 10.91
CA ALA A 37 -5.20 13.08 10.28
C ALA A 37 -4.73 11.64 10.49
N VAL A 38 -3.41 11.42 10.58
CA VAL A 38 -2.83 10.09 10.87
C VAL A 38 -2.99 9.71 12.34
N LEU A 39 -2.81 10.65 13.27
CA LEU A 39 -3.03 10.40 14.69
C LEU A 39 -4.49 10.08 15.00
N ASP A 40 -5.41 10.77 14.34
CA ASP A 40 -6.87 10.61 14.52
C ASP A 40 -7.40 9.28 13.96
N ILE A 41 -6.60 8.51 13.21
CA ILE A 41 -7.01 7.17 12.71
C ILE A 41 -7.32 6.23 13.87
N ASP A 42 -6.51 6.27 14.92
CA ASP A 42 -6.68 5.49 16.14
C ASP A 42 -5.96 6.19 17.29
N THR A 43 -6.71 6.53 18.33
CA THR A 43 -6.21 7.19 19.54
C THR A 43 -5.74 6.19 20.60
N GLU A 44 -6.13 4.92 20.49
CA GLU A 44 -5.84 3.86 21.47
C GLU A 44 -4.79 2.89 20.93
N VAL A 45 -3.59 3.41 20.66
CA VAL A 45 -2.50 2.66 20.05
C VAL A 45 -1.50 2.18 21.10
N TYR A 46 -1.16 0.87 21.05
CA TYR A 46 -0.16 0.21 21.90
C TYR A 46 -0.27 0.52 23.41
N HIS A 47 -1.49 0.63 23.95
CA HIS A 47 -1.73 0.94 25.37
C HIS A 47 -1.04 2.24 25.83
N GLY A 48 -1.02 3.27 24.96
CA GLY A 48 -0.39 4.56 25.24
C GLY A 48 1.10 4.63 24.89
N LEU A 49 1.69 3.55 24.36
CA LEU A 49 3.07 3.52 23.87
C LEU A 49 3.17 3.87 22.39
N ASP A 50 2.36 4.84 21.95
CA ASP A 50 2.35 5.26 20.56
C ASP A 50 3.62 6.04 20.22
N TYR A 51 4.51 5.41 19.46
CA TYR A 51 5.76 6.01 19.01
C TYR A 51 5.58 6.92 17.78
N LEU A 52 4.43 6.84 17.10
CA LEU A 52 4.21 7.53 15.83
C LEU A 52 4.27 9.06 15.97
N PRO A 53 3.64 9.71 16.97
CA PRO A 53 3.75 11.15 17.18
C PRO A 53 5.19 11.66 17.22
N ALA A 54 6.07 10.96 17.95
CA ALA A 54 7.47 11.36 18.15
C ALA A 54 8.37 11.13 16.92
N THR A 55 7.94 10.24 16.01
CA THR A 55 8.75 9.80 14.87
C THR A 55 8.16 10.18 13.51
N PHE A 56 6.98 10.78 13.48
CA PHE A 56 6.21 11.06 12.27
C PHE A 56 6.99 11.78 11.17
N PRO A 57 7.74 12.88 11.42
CA PRO A 57 8.46 13.57 10.35
C PRO A 57 9.46 12.65 9.64
N LYS A 58 10.13 11.76 10.38
CA LYS A 58 11.06 10.78 9.81
C LYS A 58 10.33 9.66 9.05
N LEU A 59 9.16 9.26 9.54
CA LEU A 59 8.31 8.24 8.91
C LEU A 59 7.57 8.74 7.66
N VAL A 60 7.62 10.04 7.35
CA VAL A 60 6.97 10.59 6.15
C VAL A 60 7.95 11.22 5.17
N ALA A 61 8.97 11.92 5.68
CA ALA A 61 9.92 12.68 4.88
C ALA A 61 11.39 12.27 5.11
N GLY A 62 11.63 11.12 5.74
CA GLY A 62 12.97 10.58 5.92
C GLY A 62 13.64 10.16 4.60
N PRO A 63 14.98 10.08 4.56
CA PRO A 63 15.69 9.57 3.38
C PRO A 63 15.24 8.16 3.01
N GLY A 64 14.88 7.95 1.73
CA GLY A 64 14.40 6.66 1.22
C GLY A 64 13.00 6.26 1.71
N VAL A 65 12.32 7.13 2.47
CA VAL A 65 10.98 6.90 3.00
C VAL A 65 9.93 7.38 2.02
N ARG A 66 8.84 6.61 1.92
CA ARG A 66 7.59 7.04 1.31
C ARG A 66 6.43 6.54 2.14
N ALA A 67 5.59 7.44 2.61
CA ALA A 67 4.41 7.12 3.38
C ALA A 67 3.13 7.30 2.56
N TYR A 68 2.10 6.55 2.94
CA TYR A 68 0.84 6.50 2.24
C TYR A 68 -0.34 6.60 3.20
N LEU A 69 -1.40 7.25 2.74
CA LEU A 69 -2.71 7.26 3.36
C LEU A 69 -3.66 6.34 2.61
N TYR A 70 -4.52 5.68 3.36
CA TYR A 70 -5.68 4.98 2.83
C TYR A 70 -6.93 5.76 3.20
N LYS A 71 -7.69 6.22 2.20
CA LYS A 71 -8.92 6.99 2.42
C LYS A 71 -10.15 6.18 2.03
N LEU A 72 -11.24 6.38 2.77
CA LEU A 72 -12.59 5.99 2.38
C LEU A 72 -13.43 7.26 2.23
N GLY A 73 -13.68 7.67 0.98
CA GLY A 73 -14.14 9.02 0.69
C GLY A 73 -13.12 10.05 1.18
N ASP A 74 -13.55 11.00 2.00
CA ASP A 74 -12.66 12.02 2.57
C ASP A 74 -11.97 11.60 3.87
N ARG A 75 -12.41 10.50 4.50
CA ARG A 75 -11.87 10.03 5.76
C ARG A 75 -10.57 9.25 5.55
N VAL A 76 -9.51 9.65 6.22
CA VAL A 76 -8.29 8.84 6.36
C VAL A 76 -8.58 7.69 7.33
N VAL A 77 -8.41 6.46 6.84
CA VAL A 77 -8.66 5.23 7.63
C VAL A 77 -7.42 4.36 7.76
N GLY A 78 -6.32 4.70 7.10
CA GLY A 78 -5.08 3.95 7.18
C GLY A 78 -3.85 4.78 6.89
N PHE A 79 -2.73 4.38 7.50
CA PHE A 79 -1.41 4.95 7.29
C PHE A 79 -0.39 3.82 7.13
N ASN A 80 0.54 3.97 6.19
CA ASN A 80 1.63 3.03 5.98
C ASN A 80 2.91 3.75 5.58
N SER A 81 3.94 3.66 6.41
CA SER A 81 5.27 4.15 6.12
C SER A 81 6.12 3.03 5.54
N THR A 82 6.79 3.31 4.42
CA THR A 82 7.72 2.39 3.77
C THR A 82 9.10 3.02 3.63
N LEU A 83 10.14 2.19 3.67
CA LEU A 83 11.54 2.57 3.51
C LEU A 83 12.19 1.61 2.52
N LEU A 84 12.84 2.14 1.49
CA LEU A 84 13.70 1.35 0.60
C LEU A 84 15.12 1.30 1.17
N VAL A 85 15.65 0.08 1.31
CA VAL A 85 17.03 -0.18 1.77
C VAL A 85 17.74 -1.12 0.78
N ASP A 86 19.01 -1.42 1.04
CA ASP A 86 19.83 -2.34 0.23
C ASP A 86 19.89 -1.96 -1.26
N GLY A 87 20.08 -0.66 -1.54
CA GLY A 87 20.07 -0.15 -2.92
C GLY A 87 18.71 -0.24 -3.62
N GLY A 88 17.61 -0.33 -2.87
CA GLY A 88 16.25 -0.45 -3.40
C GLY A 88 15.76 -1.88 -3.54
N GLN A 89 16.55 -2.88 -3.13
CA GLN A 89 16.18 -4.29 -3.23
C GLN A 89 15.23 -4.77 -2.14
N THR A 90 15.13 -4.04 -1.03
CA THR A 90 14.29 -4.40 0.12
C THR A 90 13.32 -3.27 0.45
N LEU A 91 12.03 -3.57 0.45
CA LEU A 91 10.98 -2.67 0.94
C LEU A 91 10.63 -3.02 2.38
N VAL A 92 10.95 -2.13 3.31
CA VAL A 92 10.61 -2.27 4.72
C VAL A 92 9.35 -1.47 5.02
N THR A 93 8.34 -2.08 5.63
CA THR A 93 7.24 -1.34 6.25
C THR A 93 7.60 -1.03 7.70
N SER A 94 7.72 0.26 8.02
CA SER A 94 8.20 0.75 9.32
C SER A 94 7.10 1.25 10.25
N ALA A 95 5.92 1.58 9.72
CA ALA A 95 4.74 1.89 10.51
C ALA A 95 3.46 1.54 9.75
N GLY A 96 2.45 1.06 10.48
CA GLY A 96 1.14 0.73 9.93
C GLY A 96 0.03 1.05 10.94
N ARG A 97 -0.99 1.79 10.51
CA ARG A 97 -2.18 2.09 11.31
C ARG A 97 -3.43 1.88 10.47
N MET A 98 -4.49 1.38 11.09
CA MET A 98 -5.82 1.26 10.48
C MET A 98 -6.87 1.64 11.51
N ALA A 99 -7.91 2.35 11.08
CA ALA A 99 -9.04 2.70 11.91
C ALA A 99 -9.70 1.45 12.50
N ALA A 100 -10.14 1.52 13.76
CA ALA A 100 -10.63 0.36 14.51
C ALA A 100 -11.81 -0.33 13.82
N ASP A 101 -12.75 0.46 13.28
CA ASP A 101 -13.93 0.03 12.53
C ASP A 101 -13.59 -0.58 11.15
N CYS A 102 -12.37 -0.38 10.65
CA CYS A 102 -11.89 -0.93 9.38
C CYS A 102 -11.09 -2.24 9.55
N ARG A 103 -10.96 -2.76 10.78
CA ARG A 103 -10.22 -4.00 11.11
C ARG A 103 -11.09 -5.24 10.85
N GLY A 104 -10.47 -6.42 10.86
CA GLY A 104 -11.18 -7.71 10.66
C GLY A 104 -11.57 -8.03 9.20
N GLY A 105 -11.80 -7.04 8.34
CA GLY A 105 -12.20 -7.22 6.93
C GLY A 105 -11.05 -7.29 5.91
N GLY A 106 -9.80 -7.50 6.37
CA GLY A 106 -8.62 -7.60 5.48
C GLY A 106 -8.22 -6.30 4.76
N MET A 107 -8.72 -5.15 5.19
CA MET A 107 -8.47 -3.85 4.54
C MET A 107 -6.99 -3.48 4.53
N TYR A 108 -6.27 -3.70 5.65
CA TYR A 108 -4.82 -3.49 5.70
C TYR A 108 -4.07 -4.31 4.64
N GLY A 109 -4.51 -5.56 4.39
CA GLY A 109 -3.94 -6.40 3.34
C GLY A 109 -4.17 -5.86 1.93
N ARG A 110 -5.33 -5.23 1.66
CA ARG A 110 -5.60 -4.53 0.39
C ARG A 110 -4.75 -3.26 0.26
N PHE A 111 -4.71 -2.44 1.31
CA PHE A 111 -3.90 -1.24 1.39
C PHE A 111 -2.42 -1.53 1.13
N LYS A 112 -1.82 -2.45 1.88
CA LYS A 112 -0.43 -2.89 1.69
C LYS A 112 -0.15 -3.36 0.26
N ARG A 113 -1.06 -4.13 -0.35
CA ARG A 113 -0.91 -4.57 -1.76
C ARG A 113 -0.95 -3.43 -2.76
N ARG A 114 -1.75 -2.40 -2.52
CA ARG A 114 -1.75 -1.18 -3.34
C ARG A 114 -0.42 -0.45 -3.18
N VAL A 115 0.05 -0.24 -1.95
CA VAL A 115 1.36 0.36 -1.66
C VAL A 115 2.50 -0.40 -2.36
N MET A 116 2.57 -1.72 -2.22
CA MET A 116 3.62 -2.52 -2.87
C MET A 116 3.61 -2.40 -4.41
N ARG A 117 2.45 -2.15 -5.02
CA ARG A 117 2.37 -1.96 -6.48
C ARG A 117 3.06 -0.68 -6.95
N GLU A 118 3.09 0.37 -6.12
CA GLU A 118 3.84 1.61 -6.40
C GLU A 118 5.35 1.37 -6.53
N PHE A 119 5.85 0.25 -5.99
CA PHE A 119 7.27 -0.13 -6.05
C PHE A 119 7.56 -1.24 -7.05
N ASN A 120 6.54 -1.95 -7.55
CA ASN A 120 6.73 -3.05 -8.51
C ASN A 120 7.21 -2.60 -9.89
N GLU A 121 7.15 -1.29 -10.20
CA GLU A 121 7.73 -0.76 -11.42
C GLU A 121 9.27 -0.68 -11.35
N SER A 122 9.86 -0.69 -10.13
CA SER A 122 11.29 -0.89 -9.97
C SER A 122 11.61 -2.39 -10.10
N ARG A 123 12.39 -2.75 -11.12
CA ARG A 123 12.75 -4.15 -11.41
C ARG A 123 13.69 -4.78 -10.37
N ASP A 124 14.08 -4.03 -9.35
CA ASP A 124 15.11 -4.41 -8.39
C ASP A 124 14.55 -4.88 -7.04
N LEU A 125 13.24 -4.70 -6.77
CA LEU A 125 12.66 -5.12 -5.51
C LEU A 125 12.61 -6.65 -5.39
N ARG A 126 13.37 -7.21 -4.44
CA ARG A 126 13.49 -8.66 -4.19
C ARG A 126 12.88 -9.08 -2.87
N TYR A 127 12.92 -8.21 -1.88
CA TYR A 127 12.53 -8.52 -0.51
C TYR A 127 11.49 -7.54 0.00
N TYR A 128 10.59 -8.07 0.83
CA TYR A 128 9.67 -7.29 1.62
C TYR A 128 9.83 -7.67 3.09
N ALA A 129 9.99 -6.67 3.95
CA ALA A 129 10.20 -6.86 5.38
C ALA A 129 9.25 -5.99 6.21
N MET A 130 8.88 -6.48 7.39
CA MET A 130 8.13 -5.73 8.40
C MET A 130 8.49 -6.26 9.78
N THR A 131 8.42 -5.39 10.79
CA THR A 131 8.50 -5.78 12.19
C THR A 131 7.10 -5.81 12.79
N VAL A 132 6.79 -6.84 13.56
CA VAL A 132 5.56 -6.98 14.33
C VAL A 132 5.92 -7.38 15.75
N ASP A 133 5.12 -6.99 16.74
CA ASP A 133 5.35 -7.42 18.11
C ASP A 133 5.11 -8.93 18.29
N ASN A 134 5.64 -9.47 19.38
CA ASN A 134 5.59 -10.90 19.70
C ASN A 134 4.16 -11.43 19.88
N VAL A 135 3.22 -10.59 20.30
CA VAL A 135 1.82 -10.98 20.48
C VAL A 135 1.15 -11.14 19.12
N ASN A 136 1.37 -10.18 18.22
CA ASN A 136 0.84 -10.19 16.88
C ASN A 136 1.40 -11.33 16.04
N ILE A 137 2.69 -11.67 16.14
CA ILE A 137 3.24 -12.82 15.43
C ILE A 137 2.69 -14.15 15.98
N ALA A 138 2.49 -14.27 17.29
CA ALA A 138 1.93 -15.48 17.90
C ALA A 138 0.47 -15.71 17.45
N VAL A 139 -0.33 -14.65 17.38
CA VAL A 139 -1.76 -14.75 17.04
C VAL A 139 -2.00 -14.80 15.53
N ARG A 140 -1.21 -14.07 14.73
CA ARG A 140 -1.48 -13.84 13.29
C ARG A 140 -0.36 -14.28 12.36
N GLY A 141 0.74 -14.84 12.88
CA GLY A 141 1.95 -15.16 12.14
C GLY A 141 1.69 -16.02 10.90
N GLU A 142 0.90 -17.09 11.02
CA GLU A 142 0.59 -17.94 9.86
C GLU A 142 -0.13 -17.19 8.73
N SER A 143 -1.09 -16.34 9.07
CA SER A 143 -1.86 -15.57 8.08
C SER A 143 -0.97 -14.52 7.40
N LEU A 144 -0.10 -13.88 8.19
CA LEU A 144 0.90 -12.93 7.68
C LEU A 144 1.87 -13.63 6.72
N LEU A 145 2.47 -14.74 7.13
CA LEU A 145 3.45 -15.49 6.33
C LEU A 145 2.85 -16.09 5.04
N LYS A 146 1.61 -16.60 5.09
CA LYS A 146 0.90 -17.09 3.89
C LYS A 146 0.69 -15.99 2.84
N THR A 147 0.53 -14.74 3.28
CA THR A 147 0.34 -13.59 2.37
C THR A 147 1.62 -13.28 1.57
N PHE A 148 2.81 -13.53 2.14
CA PHE A 148 4.09 -13.18 1.51
C PHE A 148 4.65 -14.26 0.59
N ARG A 149 4.28 -15.54 0.80
CA ARG A 149 4.71 -16.66 -0.04
C ARG A 149 4.25 -16.52 -1.51
N LYS A 150 3.14 -15.82 -1.76
CA LYS A 150 2.60 -15.62 -3.13
C LYS A 150 3.33 -14.56 -3.96
N THR A 151 4.18 -13.74 -3.34
CA THR A 151 4.85 -12.62 -4.03
C THR A 151 6.21 -13.00 -4.63
N SER A 152 6.81 -14.11 -4.19
CA SER A 152 8.12 -14.59 -4.66
C SER A 152 8.05 -15.61 -5.80
N GLU A 153 6.85 -16.06 -6.18
CA GLU A 153 6.63 -16.96 -7.32
C GLU A 153 6.20 -16.13 -8.54
N LYS A 154 7.17 -15.52 -9.22
CA LYS A 154 7.03 -15.00 -10.58
C LYS A 154 8.31 -15.21 -11.36
#